data_AF-A0E6N7-F1
#
_entry.id   AF-A0E6N7-F1
#
_cell.length_a   1.000
_cell.length_b   1.000
_cell.length_c   1.000
_cell.angle_alpha   90.00
_cell.angle_beta   90.00
_cell.angle_gamma   90.00
#
_symmetry.space_group_name_H-M   'P 1'
#
loop_
_entity.id
_entity.type
_entity.pdbx_description
1 polymer ?
#
loop_
_entity_poly.entity_id
_entity_poly.type
_entity_poly.pdbx_seq_one_letter_code
_entity_poly.pdbx_strand_id
1 'polypeptide(L)'
;MGQIPQSIQKEPSNIQALKNQYQLEFINFRHTISILSYNILADIYCEQSYFSYADFQNLKFLNRSTKIIDQLKNFNADILCLQEVDNIEFYQDNIKNLQYDICYCQRPQRSDGCLIAFKIEKFKILISQEYSLDQLALDYGLPLQYLRQNVFQIVRLEHLLTKKQFIIGNIHTFWNPNQDDLKFFQIVQLVQFMEAQKESEDQILIFCGDFNSLPKSNPIQYIQKNNPIVERIEMSTNQIKLQNDIFQHYGPPKLNWESAYHPFPTFTNYTNNFKGCIDYIYYHNAKVEKILSIPNQSLLQKEVALPNSNFPSDHVPILAYFDFHC
;
A
#
# COMPACT_ATOMS: atom_id res chain seq x y z
N MET A 1 65.59 -20.68 -27.06
CA MET A 1 65.14 -20.13 -25.76
C MET A 1 64.60 -18.73 -26.02
N GLY A 2 63.42 -18.41 -25.49
CA GLY A 2 62.83 -17.08 -25.61
C GLY A 2 61.31 -17.12 -25.48
N GLN A 3 60.81 -17.58 -24.32
CA GLN A 3 59.39 -17.44 -23.97
C GLN A 3 59.08 -15.97 -23.73
N ILE A 4 58.03 -15.46 -24.38
CA ILE A 4 57.46 -14.13 -24.15
C ILE A 4 56.81 -14.14 -22.76
N PRO A 5 57.18 -13.24 -21.83
CA PRO A 5 56.51 -13.16 -20.54
C PRO A 5 55.11 -12.60 -20.76
N GLN A 6 54.07 -13.39 -20.50
CA GLN A 6 52.73 -12.85 -20.23
C GLN A 6 52.81 -12.11 -18.89
N SER A 7 53.04 -10.81 -18.94
CA SER A 7 52.80 -9.94 -17.80
C SER A 7 51.28 -9.90 -17.57
N ILE A 8 50.79 -10.79 -16.70
CA ILE A 8 49.47 -10.67 -16.10
C ILE A 8 49.56 -9.42 -15.22
N GLN A 9 49.16 -8.28 -15.78
CA GLN A 9 48.85 -7.08 -14.99
C GLN A 9 47.67 -7.45 -14.10
N LYS A 10 47.94 -7.91 -12.88
CA LYS A 10 46.91 -7.94 -11.84
C LYS A 10 46.46 -6.51 -11.65
N GLU A 11 45.23 -6.20 -12.05
CA GLU A 11 44.64 -4.89 -11.77
C GLU A 11 44.80 -4.61 -10.26
N PRO A 12 45.18 -3.39 -9.87
CA PRO A 12 45.29 -3.01 -8.47
C PRO A 12 43.98 -3.41 -7.76
N SER A 13 44.08 -4.11 -6.63
CA SER A 13 42.93 -4.66 -5.89
C SER A 13 41.80 -3.66 -5.66
N ASN A 14 42.14 -2.37 -5.53
CA ASN A 14 41.18 -1.28 -5.35
C ASN A 14 40.33 -0.99 -6.60
N ILE A 15 40.87 -1.15 -7.82
CA ILE A 15 40.13 -0.93 -9.07
C ILE A 15 39.12 -2.06 -9.29
N GLN A 16 39.51 -3.31 -9.02
CA GLN A 16 38.58 -4.44 -9.10
C GLN A 16 37.46 -4.33 -8.06
N ALA A 17 37.78 -3.90 -6.82
CA ALA A 17 36.78 -3.65 -5.79
C ALA A 17 35.79 -2.55 -6.19
N LEU A 18 36.28 -1.44 -6.75
CA LEU A 18 35.44 -0.37 -7.29
C LEU A 18 34.54 -0.86 -8.44
N LYS A 19 35.10 -1.58 -9.43
CA LYS A 19 34.30 -2.15 -10.53
C LYS A 19 33.20 -3.09 -10.03
N ASN A 20 33.53 -3.94 -9.06
CA ASN A 20 32.54 -4.84 -8.44
C ASN A 20 31.45 -4.05 -7.71
N GLN A 21 31.81 -2.98 -6.99
CA GLN A 21 30.84 -2.10 -6.33
C GLN A 21 29.92 -1.41 -7.35
N TYR A 22 30.48 -0.81 -8.41
CA TYR A 22 29.68 -0.21 -9.48
C TYR A 22 28.74 -1.21 -10.15
N GLN A 23 29.23 -2.42 -10.41
CA GLN A 23 28.41 -3.48 -11.00
C GLN A 23 27.28 -3.93 -10.06
N LEU A 24 27.56 -4.06 -8.77
CA LEU A 24 26.55 -4.38 -7.75
C LEU A 24 25.52 -3.26 -7.60
N GLU A 25 25.96 -2.00 -7.49
CA GLU A 25 25.08 -0.84 -7.44
C GLU A 25 24.20 -0.74 -8.69
N PHE A 26 24.76 -1.03 -9.87
CA PHE A 26 24.03 -1.02 -11.12
C PHE A 26 23.01 -2.17 -11.23
N ILE A 27 23.37 -3.37 -10.78
CA ILE A 27 22.45 -4.51 -10.70
C ILE A 27 21.33 -4.20 -9.71
N ASN A 28 21.66 -3.73 -8.50
CA ASN A 28 20.67 -3.36 -7.48
C ASN A 28 19.75 -2.25 -7.99
N PHE A 29 20.30 -1.24 -8.66
CA PHE A 29 19.50 -0.16 -9.26
C PHE A 29 18.47 -0.68 -10.27
N ARG A 30 18.80 -1.73 -11.03
CA ARG A 30 17.89 -2.35 -12.01
C ARG A 30 16.85 -3.28 -11.40
N HIS A 31 17.13 -3.79 -10.20
CA HIS A 31 16.28 -4.75 -9.49
C HIS A 31 15.65 -4.16 -8.24
N THR A 32 15.56 -2.83 -8.16
CA THR A 32 14.87 -2.14 -7.06
C THR A 32 13.63 -1.42 -7.54
N ILE A 33 12.55 -1.55 -6.76
CA ILE A 33 11.34 -0.75 -6.90
C ILE A 33 11.02 -0.07 -5.58
N SER A 34 10.31 1.06 -5.65
CA SER A 34 9.75 1.74 -4.49
C SER A 34 8.23 1.82 -4.58
N ILE A 35 7.55 1.50 -3.48
CA ILE A 35 6.09 1.53 -3.36
C ILE A 35 5.72 2.47 -2.22
N LEU A 36 4.90 3.47 -2.52
CA LEU A 36 4.27 4.35 -1.54
C LEU A 36 2.80 3.98 -1.37
N SER A 37 2.31 3.87 -0.12
CA SER A 37 0.89 3.81 0.20
C SER A 37 0.50 5.02 1.03
N TYR A 38 -0.59 5.71 0.66
CA TYR A 38 -1.01 6.92 1.36
C TYR A 38 -2.51 7.20 1.23
N ASN A 39 -3.24 7.18 2.33
CA ASN A 39 -4.58 7.76 2.43
C ASN A 39 -4.42 9.29 2.48
N ILE A 40 -4.94 9.98 1.47
CA ILE A 40 -4.71 11.42 1.28
C ILE A 40 -5.82 12.31 1.86
N LEU A 41 -6.78 11.73 2.58
CA LEU A 41 -7.94 12.39 3.17
C LEU A 41 -8.77 13.14 2.13
N ALA A 42 -9.89 12.55 1.70
CA ALA A 42 -10.75 13.18 0.71
C ALA A 42 -11.31 14.51 1.23
N ASP A 43 -11.48 15.49 0.35
CA ASP A 43 -12.05 16.79 0.72
C ASP A 43 -13.47 16.68 1.27
N ILE A 44 -14.25 15.71 0.78
CA ILE A 44 -15.58 15.41 1.33
C ILE A 44 -15.57 15.00 2.82
N TYR A 45 -14.43 14.62 3.38
CA TYR A 45 -14.28 14.27 4.79
C TYR A 45 -13.62 15.36 5.63
N CYS A 46 -13.21 16.47 5.02
CA CYS A 46 -12.52 17.59 5.68
C CYS A 46 -13.45 18.57 6.41
N GLU A 47 -14.56 18.08 6.98
CA GLU A 47 -15.43 18.92 7.79
C GLU A 47 -14.74 19.35 9.10
N GLN A 48 -14.85 20.64 9.43
CA GLN A 48 -14.24 21.22 10.63
C GLN A 48 -14.72 20.55 11.94
N SER A 49 -15.90 19.94 11.94
CA SER A 49 -16.45 19.17 13.06
C SER A 49 -15.59 17.96 13.43
N TYR A 50 -15.02 17.26 12.45
CA TYR A 50 -14.11 16.13 12.65
C TYR A 50 -12.70 16.58 13.04
N PHE A 51 -12.30 17.78 12.59
CA PHE A 51 -10.97 18.35 12.78
C PHE A 51 -11.00 19.68 13.53
N SER A 52 -11.72 19.74 14.66
CA SER A 52 -11.95 20.98 15.41
C SER A 52 -10.68 21.66 15.94
N TYR A 53 -9.56 20.93 15.99
CA TYR A 53 -8.23 21.42 16.36
C TYR A 53 -7.44 22.01 15.19
N ALA A 54 -7.77 21.67 13.94
CA ALA A 54 -7.01 22.08 12.77
C ALA A 54 -7.43 23.49 12.33
N ASP A 55 -6.45 24.32 11.96
CA ASP A 55 -6.73 25.59 11.26
C ASP A 55 -7.49 25.29 9.96
N PHE A 56 -8.59 26.02 9.69
CA PHE A 56 -9.39 25.87 8.48
C PHE A 56 -8.56 25.97 7.19
N GLN A 57 -7.48 26.76 7.17
CA GLN A 57 -6.57 26.83 6.03
C GLN A 57 -5.87 25.49 5.77
N ASN A 58 -5.62 24.68 6.80
CA ASN A 58 -5.03 23.35 6.65
C ASN A 58 -6.05 22.30 6.18
N LEU A 59 -7.36 22.60 6.23
CA LEU A 59 -8.41 21.69 5.75
C LEU A 59 -8.81 21.95 4.29
N LYS A 60 -8.58 23.16 3.77
CA LYS A 60 -8.93 23.51 2.38
C LYS A 60 -8.24 22.59 1.36
N PHE A 61 -9.04 22.02 0.45
CA PHE A 61 -8.57 21.22 -0.67
C PHE A 61 -7.28 21.74 -1.31
N LEU A 62 -7.29 22.96 -1.86
CA LEU A 62 -6.16 23.51 -2.62
C LEU A 62 -4.85 23.58 -1.81
N ASN A 63 -4.95 23.84 -0.50
CA ASN A 63 -3.78 23.92 0.37
C ASN A 63 -3.23 22.52 0.69
N ARG A 64 -4.12 21.53 0.92
CA ARG A 64 -3.73 20.14 1.18
C ARG A 64 -3.21 19.48 -0.10
N SER A 65 -3.96 19.57 -1.19
CA SER A 65 -3.69 18.88 -2.45
C SER A 65 -2.37 19.33 -3.07
N THR A 66 -2.02 20.62 -3.00
CA THR A 66 -0.70 21.12 -3.44
C THR A 66 0.43 20.51 -2.60
N LYS A 67 0.29 20.46 -1.27
CA LYS A 67 1.28 19.81 -0.39
C LYS A 67 1.38 18.31 -0.65
N ILE A 68 0.26 17.63 -0.93
CA ILE A 68 0.24 16.22 -1.30
C ILE A 68 1.04 15.99 -2.58
N ILE A 69 0.79 16.77 -3.64
CA ILE A 69 1.55 16.67 -4.90
C ILE A 69 3.04 16.93 -4.67
N ASP A 70 3.41 17.93 -3.87
CA ASP A 70 4.80 18.21 -3.51
C ASP A 70 5.43 17.04 -2.74
N GLN A 71 4.71 16.42 -1.80
CA GLN A 71 5.16 15.22 -1.10
C GLN A 71 5.38 14.05 -2.06
N LEU A 72 4.41 13.74 -2.93
CA LEU A 72 4.52 12.65 -3.91
C LEU A 72 5.73 12.86 -4.84
N LYS A 73 5.92 14.09 -5.32
CA LYS A 73 7.09 14.49 -6.12
C LYS A 73 8.41 14.28 -5.36
N ASN A 74 8.46 14.66 -4.09
CA ASN A 74 9.67 14.55 -3.28
C ASN A 74 10.01 13.11 -2.91
N PHE A 75 9.00 12.27 -2.65
CA PHE A 75 9.21 10.83 -2.44
C PHE A 75 9.66 10.13 -3.72
N ASN A 76 9.14 10.56 -4.88
CA ASN A 76 9.50 10.03 -6.20
C ASN A 76 9.46 8.49 -6.26
N ALA A 77 8.48 7.88 -5.58
CA ALA A 77 8.35 6.44 -5.51
C ALA A 77 7.91 5.86 -6.86
N ASP A 78 8.34 4.66 -7.21
CA ASP A 78 8.10 4.12 -8.55
C ASP A 78 6.64 3.75 -8.80
N ILE A 79 5.92 3.38 -7.73
CA ILE A 79 4.48 3.11 -7.72
C ILE A 79 3.86 3.82 -6.50
N LEU A 80 2.72 4.48 -6.72
CA LEU A 80 1.92 5.18 -5.71
C LEU A 80 0.57 4.47 -5.58
N CYS A 81 0.22 4.03 -4.37
CA CYS A 81 -1.10 3.49 -4.01
C CYS A 81 -1.80 4.49 -3.09
N LEU A 82 -2.77 5.23 -3.62
CA LEU A 82 -3.48 6.27 -2.88
C LEU A 82 -4.91 5.82 -2.55
N GLN A 83 -5.39 6.23 -1.39
CA GLN A 83 -6.77 6.05 -0.93
C GLN A 83 -7.41 7.41 -0.66
N GLU A 84 -8.74 7.47 -0.69
CA GLU A 84 -9.52 8.70 -0.51
C GLU A 84 -9.18 9.80 -1.52
N VAL A 85 -8.97 9.39 -2.78
CA VAL A 85 -8.74 10.33 -3.87
C VAL A 85 -10.08 10.82 -4.40
N ASP A 86 -10.47 12.05 -4.07
CA ASP A 86 -11.51 12.80 -4.77
C ASP A 86 -10.89 13.86 -5.71
N ASN A 87 -11.72 14.70 -6.34
CA ASN A 87 -11.24 15.75 -7.26
C ASN A 87 -10.25 15.21 -8.31
N ILE A 88 -10.59 14.06 -8.90
CA ILE A 88 -9.67 13.23 -9.70
C ILE A 88 -8.98 14.01 -10.83
N GLU A 89 -9.64 14.98 -11.44
CA GLU A 89 -9.06 15.82 -12.50
C GLU A 89 -7.77 16.51 -12.02
N PHE A 90 -7.77 17.08 -10.80
CA PHE A 90 -6.59 17.72 -10.22
C PHE A 90 -5.44 16.73 -10.02
N TYR A 91 -5.71 15.60 -9.37
CA TYR A 91 -4.66 14.61 -9.08
C TYR A 91 -4.14 13.95 -10.34
N GLN A 92 -5.03 13.61 -11.29
CA GLN A 92 -4.64 13.03 -12.57
C GLN A 92 -3.67 13.94 -13.33
N ASP A 93 -4.01 15.22 -13.49
CA ASP A 93 -3.17 16.15 -14.25
C ASP A 93 -1.81 16.35 -13.59
N ASN A 94 -1.78 16.54 -12.26
CA ASN A 94 -0.53 16.73 -11.53
C ASN A 94 0.33 15.47 -11.48
N ILE A 95 -0.24 14.29 -11.27
CA ILE A 95 0.49 13.01 -11.22
C ILE A 95 1.03 12.65 -12.62
N LYS A 96 0.25 12.87 -13.68
CA LYS A 96 0.74 12.68 -15.06
C LYS A 96 1.88 13.62 -15.43
N ASN A 97 1.84 14.87 -14.96
CA ASN A 97 2.96 15.81 -15.13
C ASN A 97 4.26 15.32 -14.44
N LEU A 98 4.15 14.51 -13.39
CA LEU A 98 5.28 13.84 -12.73
C LEU A 98 5.76 12.57 -13.48
N GLN A 99 5.29 12.31 -14.70
CA GLN A 99 5.64 11.16 -15.54
C GLN A 99 5.13 9.80 -15.01
N TYR A 100 3.94 9.81 -14.41
CA TYR A 100 3.21 8.60 -14.06
C TYR A 100 2.03 8.39 -15.00
N ASP A 101 1.67 7.13 -15.25
CA ASP A 101 0.32 6.78 -15.70
C ASP A 101 -0.50 6.31 -14.49
N ILE A 102 -1.83 6.31 -14.61
CA ILE A 102 -2.74 6.09 -13.49
C ILE A 102 -3.85 5.07 -13.80
N CYS A 103 -4.30 4.38 -12.76
CA CYS A 103 -5.51 3.58 -12.72
C CYS A 103 -6.35 4.05 -11.53
N TYR A 104 -7.52 4.64 -11.79
CA TYR A 104 -8.41 5.17 -10.75
C TYR A 104 -9.70 4.36 -10.68
N CYS A 105 -10.10 3.97 -9.48
CA CYS A 105 -11.34 3.26 -9.21
C CYS A 105 -12.14 4.07 -8.18
N GLN A 106 -13.24 4.65 -8.67
CA GLN A 106 -14.14 5.43 -7.84
C GLN A 106 -15.03 4.50 -7.00
N ARG A 107 -15.26 4.86 -5.74
CA ARG A 107 -16.25 4.15 -4.93
C ARG A 107 -17.66 4.36 -5.49
N PRO A 108 -18.48 3.30 -5.62
CA PRO A 108 -19.86 3.44 -6.08
C PRO A 108 -20.62 4.49 -5.26
N GLN A 109 -21.23 5.46 -5.94
CA GLN A 109 -22.04 6.52 -5.30
C GLN A 109 -21.28 7.44 -4.34
N ARG A 110 -19.94 7.45 -4.36
CA ARG A 110 -19.12 8.42 -3.62
C ARG A 110 -18.21 9.18 -4.57
N SER A 111 -17.73 10.37 -4.17
CA SER A 111 -16.85 11.20 -5.00
C SER A 111 -15.38 10.77 -4.95
N ASP A 112 -15.00 9.98 -3.95
CA ASP A 112 -13.63 9.53 -3.74
C ASP A 112 -13.42 8.06 -4.15
N GLY A 113 -12.16 7.66 -4.24
CA GLY A 113 -11.76 6.33 -4.65
C GLY A 113 -10.33 5.95 -4.30
N CYS A 114 -9.86 4.89 -4.93
CA CYS A 114 -8.47 4.45 -4.87
C CYS A 114 -7.77 4.75 -6.20
N LEU A 115 -6.48 5.07 -6.14
CA LEU A 115 -5.66 5.35 -7.31
C LEU A 115 -4.34 4.59 -7.20
N ILE A 116 -3.97 3.86 -8.27
CA ILE A 116 -2.62 3.33 -8.46
C ILE A 116 -1.95 4.15 -9.56
N ALA A 117 -0.79 4.74 -9.28
CA ALA A 117 0.05 5.41 -10.26
C ALA A 117 1.38 4.69 -10.40
N PHE A 118 1.96 4.65 -11.60
CA PHE A 118 3.27 4.02 -11.84
C PHE A 118 4.08 4.83 -12.86
N LYS A 119 5.41 4.88 -12.67
CA LYS A 119 6.30 5.60 -13.59
C LYS A 119 6.31 4.98 -14.98
N ILE A 120 6.00 5.77 -15.99
CA ILE A 120 5.93 5.31 -17.40
C ILE A 120 7.28 4.89 -17.96
N GLU A 121 8.38 5.41 -17.41
CA GLU A 121 9.74 5.04 -17.80
C GLU A 121 10.20 3.69 -17.22
N LYS A 122 9.50 3.16 -16.20
CA LYS A 122 9.85 1.91 -15.53
C LYS A 122 8.88 0.77 -15.82
N PHE A 123 7.60 1.07 -16.06
CA PHE A 123 6.58 0.05 -16.21
C PHE A 123 5.70 0.27 -17.42
N LYS A 124 5.21 -0.83 -17.97
CA LYS A 124 3.99 -0.84 -18.79
C LYS A 124 2.90 -1.60 -18.04
N ILE A 125 1.66 -1.18 -18.22
CA ILE A 125 0.49 -1.90 -17.71
C ILE A 125 0.18 -3.11 -18.58
N LEU A 126 -0.18 -4.21 -17.93
CA LEU A 126 -0.68 -5.42 -18.57
C LEU A 126 -2.18 -5.59 -18.34
N ILE A 127 -2.61 -5.41 -17.08
CA ILE A 127 -3.99 -5.63 -16.64
C ILE A 127 -4.36 -4.55 -15.61
N SER A 128 -5.58 -4.03 -15.69
CA SER A 128 -6.21 -3.24 -14.63
C SER A 128 -7.58 -3.84 -14.33
N GLN A 129 -7.84 -4.15 -13.07
CA GLN A 129 -9.10 -4.72 -12.60
C GLN A 129 -9.59 -3.95 -11.37
N GLU A 130 -10.89 -3.73 -11.36
CA GLU A 130 -11.60 -3.01 -10.31
C GLU A 130 -12.67 -3.93 -9.72
N TYR A 131 -12.75 -3.97 -8.40
CA TYR A 131 -13.64 -4.87 -7.68
C TYR A 131 -14.54 -4.06 -6.76
N SER A 132 -15.85 -4.25 -6.94
CA SER A 132 -16.85 -3.81 -5.97
C SER A 132 -16.93 -4.82 -4.84
N LEU A 133 -16.56 -4.43 -3.62
CA LEU A 133 -16.63 -5.33 -2.47
C LEU A 133 -18.07 -5.64 -2.06
N ASP A 134 -19.01 -4.78 -2.44
CA ASP A 134 -20.44 -5.02 -2.29
C ASP A 134 -20.92 -6.16 -3.19
N GLN A 135 -20.43 -6.22 -4.43
CA GLN A 135 -20.77 -7.33 -5.33
C GLN A 135 -20.22 -8.66 -4.77
N LEU A 136 -18.97 -8.66 -4.28
CA LEU A 136 -18.39 -9.84 -3.64
C LEU A 136 -19.18 -10.28 -2.40
N ALA A 137 -19.63 -9.32 -1.58
CA ALA A 137 -20.48 -9.59 -0.43
C ALA A 137 -21.82 -10.23 -0.84
N LEU A 138 -22.46 -9.72 -1.89
CA LEU A 138 -23.70 -10.29 -2.42
C LEU A 138 -23.49 -11.70 -2.98
N ASP A 139 -22.42 -11.92 -3.74
CA ASP A 139 -22.10 -13.22 -4.35
C ASP A 139 -21.82 -14.30 -3.29
N TYR A 140 -21.21 -13.92 -2.17
CA TYR A 140 -21.03 -14.79 -1.00
C TYR A 140 -22.35 -15.02 -0.21
N GLY A 141 -23.36 -14.17 -0.41
CA GLY A 141 -24.63 -14.24 0.32
C GLY A 141 -24.65 -13.47 1.64
N LEU A 142 -23.81 -12.45 1.81
CA LEU A 142 -23.88 -11.56 2.97
C LEU A 142 -25.17 -10.72 2.94
N PRO A 143 -25.79 -10.46 4.11
CA PRO A 143 -26.95 -9.58 4.19
C PRO A 143 -26.65 -8.16 3.68
N LEU A 144 -27.65 -7.48 3.13
CA LEU A 144 -27.52 -6.12 2.58
C LEU A 144 -26.94 -5.09 3.57
N GLN A 145 -27.05 -5.34 4.87
CA GLN A 145 -26.45 -4.49 5.90
C GLN A 145 -24.90 -4.50 5.89
N TYR A 146 -24.25 -5.37 5.12
CA TYR A 146 -22.79 -5.42 4.95
C TYR A 146 -22.30 -4.61 3.75
N LEU A 147 -23.19 -4.08 2.92
CA LEU A 147 -22.82 -3.28 1.75
C LEU A 147 -22.34 -1.89 2.20
N ARG A 148 -21.14 -1.49 1.75
CA ARG A 148 -20.43 -0.28 2.19
C ARG A 148 -19.78 0.50 1.06
N GLN A 149 -19.92 0.06 -0.19
CA GLN A 149 -19.39 0.73 -1.38
C GLN A 149 -17.85 0.84 -1.37
N ASN A 150 -17.17 -0.01 -0.60
CA ASN A 150 -15.72 -0.10 -0.65
C ASN A 150 -15.27 -0.73 -1.97
N VAL A 151 -14.11 -0.32 -2.45
CA VAL A 151 -13.51 -0.82 -3.69
C VAL A 151 -12.10 -1.32 -3.47
N PHE A 152 -11.67 -2.17 -4.39
CA PHE A 152 -10.32 -2.67 -4.48
C PHE A 152 -9.85 -2.64 -5.94
N GLN A 153 -8.54 -2.40 -6.13
CA GLN A 153 -7.90 -2.42 -7.43
C GLN A 153 -6.81 -3.48 -7.46
N ILE A 154 -6.73 -4.24 -8.56
CA ILE A 154 -5.54 -5.01 -8.93
C ILE A 154 -4.99 -4.46 -10.23
N VAL A 155 -3.72 -4.08 -10.24
CA VAL A 155 -3.01 -3.68 -11.45
C VAL A 155 -1.80 -4.60 -11.64
N ARG A 156 -1.70 -5.22 -12.81
CA ARG A 156 -0.52 -5.99 -13.21
C ARG A 156 0.38 -5.13 -14.09
N LEU A 157 1.63 -4.96 -13.65
CA LEU A 157 2.67 -4.18 -14.32
C LEU A 157 3.82 -5.09 -14.76
N GLU A 158 4.44 -4.77 -15.89
CA GLU A 158 5.72 -5.37 -16.32
C GLU A 158 6.81 -4.30 -16.22
N HIS A 159 7.88 -4.60 -15.49
CA HIS A 159 9.05 -3.73 -15.46
C HIS A 159 9.79 -3.78 -16.80
N LEU A 160 9.99 -2.62 -17.42
CA LEU A 160 10.42 -2.50 -18.82
C LEU A 160 11.79 -3.12 -19.08
N LEU A 161 12.71 -3.01 -18.13
CA LEU A 161 14.09 -3.48 -18.26
C LEU A 161 14.22 -4.99 -17.95
N THR A 162 13.67 -5.43 -16.82
CA THR A 162 13.88 -6.79 -16.30
C THR A 162 12.81 -7.77 -16.75
N LYS A 163 11.68 -7.28 -17.29
CA LYS A 163 10.49 -8.07 -17.65
C LYS A 163 9.79 -8.75 -16.48
N LYS A 164 10.26 -8.55 -15.25
CA LYS A 164 9.61 -9.02 -14.02
C LYS A 164 8.21 -8.39 -13.93
N GLN A 165 7.23 -9.19 -13.54
CA GLN A 165 5.85 -8.75 -13.40
C GLN A 165 5.47 -8.56 -11.94
N PHE A 166 4.70 -7.50 -11.70
CA PHE A 166 4.24 -7.07 -10.39
C PHE A 166 2.71 -7.02 -10.39
N ILE A 167 2.09 -7.64 -9.40
CA ILE A 167 0.65 -7.60 -9.16
C ILE A 167 0.43 -6.72 -7.95
N ILE A 168 -0.08 -5.52 -8.18
CA ILE A 168 -0.26 -4.47 -7.18
C ILE A 168 -1.72 -4.41 -6.77
N GLY A 169 -1.99 -4.63 -5.48
CA GLY A 169 -3.29 -4.45 -4.86
C GLY A 169 -3.36 -3.13 -4.10
N ASN A 170 -4.47 -2.41 -4.23
CA ASN A 170 -4.76 -1.20 -3.44
C ASN A 170 -6.19 -1.21 -2.91
N ILE A 171 -6.37 -1.15 -1.59
CA ILE A 171 -7.68 -1.14 -0.93
C ILE A 171 -7.87 0.05 0.03
N HIS A 172 -9.13 0.45 0.21
CA HIS A 172 -9.60 1.14 1.40
C HIS A 172 -10.80 0.36 1.99
N THR A 173 -10.56 -0.39 3.09
CA THR A 173 -11.59 -1.22 3.75
C THR A 173 -12.62 -0.36 4.50
N PHE A 174 -13.67 -0.98 5.03
CA PHE A 174 -14.66 -0.24 5.81
C PHE A 174 -14.08 0.33 7.13
N TRP A 175 -14.42 1.58 7.48
CA TRP A 175 -13.77 2.30 8.58
C TRP A 175 -14.23 1.91 9.99
N ASN A 176 -15.45 1.38 10.14
CA ASN A 176 -16.05 1.23 11.48
C ASN A 176 -15.26 0.21 12.34
N PRO A 177 -14.79 0.60 13.54
CA PRO A 177 -14.04 -0.30 14.41
C PRO A 177 -14.86 -1.52 14.86
N ASN A 178 -16.19 -1.41 14.93
CA ASN A 178 -17.09 -2.47 15.39
C ASN A 178 -17.45 -3.50 14.30
N GLN A 179 -16.95 -3.35 13.07
CA GLN A 179 -17.22 -4.27 11.95
C GLN A 179 -15.96 -4.98 11.48
N ASP A 180 -15.23 -5.58 12.43
CA ASP A 180 -14.03 -6.37 12.14
C ASP A 180 -14.33 -7.59 11.25
N ASP A 181 -15.52 -8.18 11.37
CA ASP A 181 -16.04 -9.24 10.52
C ASP A 181 -16.21 -8.85 9.06
N LEU A 182 -16.72 -7.64 8.78
CA LEU A 182 -16.78 -7.14 7.40
C LEU A 182 -15.37 -6.88 6.85
N LYS A 183 -14.50 -6.23 7.63
CA LYS A 183 -13.11 -6.02 7.23
C LYS A 183 -12.38 -7.34 6.99
N PHE A 184 -12.66 -8.36 7.80
CA PHE A 184 -12.11 -9.70 7.65
C PHE A 184 -12.57 -10.33 6.34
N PHE A 185 -13.88 -10.29 6.05
CA PHE A 185 -14.41 -10.73 4.76
C PHE A 185 -13.71 -10.04 3.58
N GLN A 186 -13.62 -8.71 3.63
CA GLN A 186 -12.97 -7.92 2.59
C GLN A 186 -11.51 -8.40 2.39
N ILE A 187 -10.70 -8.41 3.45
CA ILE A 187 -9.30 -8.85 3.34
C ILE A 187 -9.14 -10.29 2.84
N VAL A 188 -9.98 -11.23 3.30
CA VAL A 188 -9.95 -12.62 2.83
C VAL A 188 -10.23 -12.69 1.32
N GLN A 189 -11.28 -12.02 0.83
CA GLN A 189 -11.59 -12.00 -0.61
C GLN A 189 -10.39 -11.51 -1.41
N LEU A 190 -9.81 -10.39 -0.99
CA LEU A 190 -8.76 -9.71 -1.73
C LEU A 190 -7.48 -10.55 -1.81
N VAL A 191 -7.05 -11.13 -0.69
CA VAL A 191 -5.85 -11.98 -0.66
C VAL A 191 -6.06 -13.16 -1.60
N GLN A 192 -7.20 -13.84 -1.53
CA GLN A 192 -7.50 -14.98 -2.42
C GLN A 192 -7.53 -14.55 -3.90
N PHE A 193 -8.09 -13.38 -4.21
CA PHE A 193 -8.17 -12.86 -5.57
C PHE A 193 -6.79 -12.48 -6.12
N MET A 194 -5.95 -11.82 -5.30
CA MET A 194 -4.58 -11.49 -5.67
C MET A 194 -3.73 -12.73 -5.90
N GLU A 195 -3.81 -13.72 -5.02
CA GLU A 195 -3.10 -14.99 -5.18
C GLU A 195 -3.55 -15.73 -6.45
N ALA A 196 -4.84 -15.67 -6.79
CA ALA A 196 -5.36 -16.25 -8.03
C ALA A 196 -4.90 -15.52 -9.30
N GLN A 197 -4.41 -14.28 -9.21
CA GLN A 197 -3.81 -13.58 -10.36
C GLN A 197 -2.40 -14.09 -10.71
N LYS A 198 -1.80 -14.95 -9.89
CA LYS A 198 -0.45 -15.45 -10.13
C LYS A 198 -0.46 -16.53 -11.23
N GLU A 199 0.36 -16.31 -12.25
CA GLU A 199 0.56 -17.20 -13.40
C GLU A 199 1.91 -17.93 -13.33
N SER A 200 2.87 -17.43 -12.56
CA SER A 200 4.20 -18.01 -12.41
C SER A 200 4.79 -17.79 -11.02
N GLU A 201 5.78 -18.59 -10.62
CA GLU A 201 6.46 -18.50 -9.31
C GLU A 201 7.34 -17.27 -9.13
N ASP A 202 7.75 -16.62 -10.21
CA ASP A 202 8.62 -15.45 -10.18
C ASP A 202 7.85 -14.11 -10.11
N GLN A 203 6.52 -14.11 -10.19
CA GLN A 203 5.72 -12.91 -10.05
C GLN A 203 5.75 -12.37 -8.61
N ILE A 204 5.72 -11.05 -8.50
CA ILE A 204 5.78 -10.33 -7.23
C ILE A 204 4.42 -9.76 -6.92
N LEU A 205 3.93 -9.99 -5.72
CA LEU A 205 2.67 -9.41 -5.26
C LEU A 205 3.00 -8.34 -4.22
N ILE A 206 2.38 -7.18 -4.35
CA ILE A 206 2.43 -6.10 -3.37
C ILE A 206 0.99 -5.71 -3.05
N PHE A 207 0.60 -5.80 -1.78
CA PHE A 207 -0.73 -5.43 -1.32
C PHE A 207 -0.66 -4.25 -0.35
N CYS A 208 -1.16 -3.11 -0.79
CA CYS A 208 -1.14 -1.84 -0.08
C CYS A 208 -2.55 -1.36 0.26
N GLY A 209 -2.64 -0.44 1.21
CA GLY A 209 -3.89 0.27 1.45
C GLY A 209 -4.06 0.78 2.88
N ASP A 210 -5.23 1.37 3.08
CA ASP A 210 -5.82 1.62 4.39
C ASP A 210 -6.75 0.44 4.73
N PHE A 211 -6.32 -0.35 5.71
CA PHE A 211 -7.00 -1.56 6.14
C PHE A 211 -7.97 -1.29 7.30
N ASN A 212 -8.01 -0.08 7.86
CA ASN A 212 -8.82 0.30 9.03
C ASN A 212 -8.76 -0.75 10.16
N SER A 213 -7.60 -1.38 10.31
CA SER A 213 -7.41 -2.59 11.10
C SER A 213 -6.09 -2.50 11.85
N LEU A 214 -6.14 -2.63 13.18
CA LEU A 214 -4.93 -2.59 14.01
C LEU A 214 -4.13 -3.89 13.86
N PRO A 215 -2.82 -3.91 14.17
CA PRO A 215 -1.95 -5.08 13.99
C PRO A 215 -2.41 -6.40 14.63
N LYS A 216 -3.25 -6.31 15.66
CA LYS A 216 -3.78 -7.49 16.38
C LYS A 216 -5.17 -7.92 15.89
N SER A 217 -5.78 -7.23 14.94
CA SER A 217 -7.11 -7.57 14.44
C SER A 217 -7.09 -8.85 13.60
N ASN A 218 -8.25 -9.48 13.42
CA ASN A 218 -8.35 -10.71 12.64
C ASN A 218 -8.00 -10.51 11.14
N PRO A 219 -8.38 -9.40 10.47
CA PRO A 219 -7.96 -9.12 9.10
C PRO A 219 -6.44 -9.15 8.93
N ILE A 220 -5.69 -8.54 9.87
CA ILE A 220 -4.23 -8.49 9.81
C ILE A 220 -3.61 -9.85 10.14
N GLN A 221 -4.14 -10.55 11.14
CA GLN A 221 -3.67 -11.89 11.48
C GLN A 221 -3.90 -12.92 10.38
N TYR A 222 -4.98 -12.79 9.60
CA TYR A 222 -5.24 -13.65 8.45
C TYR A 222 -4.08 -13.62 7.45
N ILE A 223 -3.62 -12.42 7.08
CA ILE A 223 -2.51 -12.22 6.15
C ILE A 223 -1.19 -12.79 6.70
N GLN A 224 -0.92 -12.58 8.00
CA GLN A 224 0.39 -12.90 8.59
C GLN A 224 0.63 -14.36 8.97
N LYS A 225 -0.42 -15.12 9.32
CA LYS A 225 -0.25 -16.38 10.08
C LYS A 225 -0.64 -17.65 9.34
N ASN A 226 -1.22 -17.56 8.15
CA ASN A 226 -1.86 -18.69 7.46
C ASN A 226 -2.87 -19.47 8.33
N ASN A 227 -3.22 -19.00 9.52
CA ASN A 227 -4.21 -19.56 10.42
C ASN A 227 -4.57 -18.49 11.47
N PRO A 228 -5.68 -17.76 11.31
CA PRO A 228 -6.08 -16.70 12.24
C PRO A 228 -6.46 -17.32 13.58
N ILE A 229 -5.99 -16.73 14.69
CA ILE A 229 -6.50 -17.06 16.02
C ILE A 229 -7.76 -16.22 16.21
N VAL A 230 -8.92 -16.76 15.81
CA VAL A 230 -10.23 -16.06 15.85
C VAL A 230 -10.71 -15.76 17.29
N GLU A 231 -10.06 -16.31 18.32
CA GLU A 231 -10.53 -16.28 19.72
C GLU A 231 -10.14 -15.03 20.54
N ARG A 232 -9.64 -13.94 19.94
CA ARG A 232 -8.95 -12.86 20.71
C ARG A 232 -9.61 -11.49 20.78
N ILE A 233 -10.84 -11.31 20.30
CA ILE A 233 -11.51 -9.99 20.32
C ILE A 233 -12.87 -10.14 20.99
N GLU A 234 -13.26 -9.15 21.81
CA GLU A 234 -14.62 -9.01 22.35
C GLU A 234 -15.62 -8.81 21.19
N MET A 235 -15.99 -9.91 20.54
CA MET A 235 -16.87 -9.94 19.39
C MET A 235 -18.20 -10.56 19.75
N SER A 236 -19.28 -10.08 19.12
CA SER A 236 -20.57 -10.75 19.27
C SER A 236 -20.52 -12.16 18.67
N THR A 237 -21.32 -13.08 19.21
CA THR A 237 -21.40 -14.48 18.72
C THR A 237 -21.64 -14.57 17.22
N ASN A 238 -22.41 -13.64 16.65
CA ASN A 238 -22.70 -13.60 15.21
C ASN A 238 -21.47 -13.23 14.38
N GLN A 239 -20.66 -12.28 14.85
CA GLN A 239 -19.45 -11.87 14.14
C GLN A 239 -18.38 -12.98 14.17
N ILE A 240 -18.23 -13.65 15.32
CA ILE A 240 -17.35 -14.82 15.44
C ILE A 240 -17.79 -15.91 14.48
N LYS A 241 -19.10 -16.21 14.44
CA LYS A 241 -19.66 -17.19 13.52
C LYS A 241 -19.35 -16.82 12.06
N LEU A 242 -19.61 -15.58 11.66
CA LEU A 242 -19.36 -15.13 10.29
C LEU A 242 -17.88 -15.28 9.90
N GLN A 243 -16.95 -14.85 10.76
CA GLN A 243 -15.51 -14.99 10.46
C GLN A 243 -15.09 -16.47 10.36
N ASN A 244 -15.64 -17.35 11.20
CA ASN A 244 -15.40 -18.79 11.10
C ASN A 244 -15.94 -19.37 9.78
N ASP A 245 -17.17 -19.01 9.40
CA ASP A 245 -17.79 -19.47 8.15
C ASP A 245 -16.99 -18.99 6.93
N ILE A 246 -16.50 -17.75 6.95
CA ILE A 246 -15.59 -17.19 5.93
C ILE A 246 -14.29 -18.00 5.88
N PHE A 247 -13.64 -18.21 7.02
CA PHE A 247 -12.37 -18.92 7.06
C PHE A 247 -12.51 -20.39 6.63
N GLN A 248 -13.59 -21.06 7.01
CA GLN A 248 -13.88 -22.43 6.57
C GLN A 248 -14.13 -22.51 5.05
N HIS A 249 -14.74 -21.48 4.47
CA HIS A 249 -15.02 -21.43 3.04
C HIS A 249 -13.76 -21.18 2.21
N TYR A 250 -12.97 -20.16 2.56
CA TYR A 250 -11.83 -19.71 1.74
C TYR A 250 -10.51 -20.36 2.15
N GLY A 251 -10.40 -20.82 3.39
CA GLY A 251 -9.15 -21.29 3.96
C GLY A 251 -8.13 -20.15 4.15
N PRO A 252 -6.89 -20.52 4.49
CA PRO A 252 -5.82 -19.55 4.68
C PRO A 252 -5.25 -19.00 3.36
N PRO A 253 -4.45 -17.92 3.40
CA PRO A 253 -3.60 -17.54 2.30
C PRO A 253 -2.73 -18.73 1.84
N LYS A 254 -2.58 -18.87 0.53
CA LYS A 254 -1.74 -19.92 -0.11
C LYS A 254 -0.29 -19.46 -0.22
N LEU A 255 -0.06 -18.15 -0.29
CA LEU A 255 1.27 -17.56 -0.37
C LEU A 255 1.73 -17.07 1.01
N ASN A 256 3.05 -17.02 1.19
CA ASN A 256 3.63 -16.39 2.36
C ASN A 256 3.69 -14.88 2.16
N TRP A 257 2.86 -14.15 2.89
CA TRP A 257 2.83 -12.68 2.87
C TRP A 257 3.65 -12.11 4.03
N GLU A 258 4.57 -11.22 3.69
CA GLU A 258 5.39 -10.49 4.66
C GLU A 258 4.99 -9.02 4.69
N SER A 259 5.14 -8.36 5.85
CA SER A 259 4.93 -6.91 5.93
C SER A 259 6.24 -6.19 5.73
N ALA A 260 6.22 -5.12 4.94
CA ALA A 260 7.40 -4.26 4.76
C ALA A 260 7.82 -3.55 6.06
N TYR A 261 6.89 -3.34 6.99
CA TYR A 261 7.15 -2.69 8.26
C TYR A 261 7.07 -3.72 9.40
N HIS A 262 8.24 -4.17 9.87
CA HIS A 262 8.32 -5.06 11.02
C HIS A 262 9.42 -4.60 12.01
N PRO A 263 9.09 -4.34 13.30
CA PRO A 263 7.75 -4.29 13.90
C PRO A 263 6.85 -3.24 13.24
N PHE A 264 5.53 -3.42 13.36
CA PHE A 264 4.58 -2.43 12.86
C PHE A 264 4.77 -1.08 13.56
N PRO A 265 4.53 0.04 12.86
CA PRO A 265 4.53 1.36 13.46
C PRO A 265 3.52 1.47 14.62
N THR A 266 3.74 2.43 15.50
CA THR A 266 2.75 2.77 16.53
C THR A 266 1.49 3.39 15.91
N PHE A 267 1.69 4.25 14.90
CA PHE A 267 0.62 4.93 14.20
C PHE A 267 0.97 5.14 12.73
N THR A 268 -0.05 5.08 11.90
CA THR A 268 -0.05 5.56 10.51
C THR A 268 -1.21 6.55 10.29
N ASN A 269 -2.28 6.45 11.08
CA ASN A 269 -3.27 7.50 11.31
C ASN A 269 -3.04 8.18 12.68
N TYR A 270 -3.12 9.52 12.73
CA TYR A 270 -2.92 10.29 13.95
C TYR A 270 -3.92 11.46 14.05
N THR A 271 -5.10 11.20 14.60
CA THR A 271 -6.11 12.22 14.92
C THR A 271 -6.18 12.48 16.43
N ASN A 272 -7.00 13.45 16.84
CA ASN A 272 -7.26 13.69 18.27
C ASN A 272 -7.89 12.45 18.95
N ASN A 273 -8.84 11.79 18.28
CA ASN A 273 -9.66 10.72 18.86
C ASN A 273 -9.08 9.31 18.62
N PHE A 274 -8.27 9.13 17.57
CA PHE A 274 -7.70 7.84 17.22
C PHE A 274 -6.24 7.97 16.78
N LYS A 275 -5.41 7.05 17.24
CA LYS A 275 -3.98 6.96 16.87
C LYS A 275 -3.66 5.48 16.75
N GLY A 276 -3.27 5.04 15.55
CA GLY A 276 -3.07 3.60 15.31
C GLY A 276 -2.47 3.30 13.96
N CYS A 277 -1.81 2.15 13.87
CA CYS A 277 -1.33 1.60 12.60
C CYS A 277 -2.49 0.92 11.90
N ILE A 278 -2.94 1.49 10.79
CA ILE A 278 -4.03 0.96 9.97
C ILE A 278 -3.68 0.92 8.48
N ASP A 279 -2.52 1.44 8.09
CA ASP A 279 -1.99 1.42 6.74
C ASP A 279 -0.87 0.40 6.62
N TYR A 280 -0.86 -0.39 5.55
CA TYR A 280 0.08 -1.50 5.39
C TYR A 280 0.61 -1.61 3.96
N ILE A 281 1.85 -2.13 3.86
CA ILE A 281 2.42 -2.66 2.62
C ILE A 281 2.83 -4.11 2.92
N TYR A 282 2.10 -5.05 2.33
CA TYR A 282 2.44 -6.47 2.32
C TYR A 282 3.07 -6.87 1.00
N TYR A 283 3.92 -7.88 1.01
CA TYR A 283 4.58 -8.38 -0.19
C TYR A 283 4.75 -9.89 -0.17
N HIS A 284 4.91 -10.45 -1.37
CA HIS A 284 5.35 -11.81 -1.62
C HIS A 284 6.41 -11.82 -2.72
N ASN A 285 7.45 -12.65 -2.56
CA ASN A 285 8.50 -12.87 -3.56
C ASN A 285 9.41 -11.66 -3.86
N ALA A 286 9.66 -10.83 -2.84
CA ALA A 286 10.59 -9.71 -2.90
C ALA A 286 11.35 -9.61 -1.57
N LYS A 287 12.33 -8.71 -1.48
CA LYS A 287 13.06 -8.42 -0.24
C LYS A 287 13.01 -6.94 0.07
N VAL A 288 12.69 -6.58 1.30
CA VAL A 288 12.70 -5.18 1.74
C VAL A 288 14.16 -4.73 1.95
N GLU A 289 14.56 -3.69 1.24
CA GLU A 289 15.88 -3.06 1.38
C GLU A 289 15.85 -1.86 2.33
N LYS A 290 14.78 -1.05 2.23
CA LYS A 290 14.64 0.17 3.02
C LYS A 290 13.18 0.54 3.19
N ILE A 291 12.85 1.17 4.31
CA ILE A 291 11.55 1.79 4.56
C ILE A 291 11.72 3.27 4.93
N LEU A 292 10.66 4.05 4.69
CA LEU A 292 10.54 5.40 5.21
C LEU A 292 10.26 5.35 6.71
N SER A 293 11.05 6.07 7.50
CA SER A 293 10.81 6.18 8.94
C SER A 293 9.55 6.99 9.21
N ILE A 294 8.69 6.48 10.09
CA ILE A 294 7.49 7.19 10.55
C ILE A 294 7.91 8.38 11.41
N PRO A 295 7.34 9.59 11.20
CA PRO A 295 7.62 10.74 12.04
C PRO A 295 7.38 10.47 13.53
N ASN A 296 8.25 11.00 14.38
CA ASN A 296 8.08 10.89 15.83
C ASN A 296 6.78 11.57 16.29
N GLN A 297 6.16 11.01 17.33
CA GLN A 297 4.91 11.54 17.89
C GLN A 297 4.97 13.03 18.24
N SER A 298 6.11 13.50 18.76
CA SER A 298 6.32 14.91 19.10
C SER A 298 6.15 15.86 17.91
N LEU A 299 6.48 15.39 16.69
CA LEU A 299 6.30 16.14 15.46
C LEU A 299 4.82 16.14 15.02
N LEU A 300 4.15 14.98 15.10
CA LEU A 300 2.74 14.85 14.70
C LEU A 300 1.79 15.62 15.61
N GLN A 301 2.06 15.67 16.91
CA GLN A 301 1.21 16.32 17.90
C GLN A 301 1.49 17.82 18.11
N LYS A 302 2.43 18.41 17.34
CA LYS A 302 2.85 19.81 17.50
C LYS A 302 1.66 20.78 17.41
N GLU A 303 0.68 20.44 16.58
CA GLU A 303 -0.60 21.14 16.40
C GLU A 303 -1.77 20.23 16.80
N VAL A 304 -1.64 19.57 17.96
CA VAL A 304 -2.59 18.59 18.53
C VAL A 304 -2.58 17.25 17.80
N ALA A 305 -2.88 17.22 16.50
CA ALA A 305 -2.92 16.02 15.68
C ALA A 305 -2.80 16.35 14.18
N LEU A 306 -3.15 15.41 13.31
CA LEU A 306 -3.17 15.55 11.85
C LEU A 306 -4.62 15.61 11.32
N PRO A 307 -4.91 16.34 10.21
CA PRO A 307 -3.98 17.15 9.42
C PRO A 307 -3.61 18.45 10.16
N ASN A 308 -2.49 19.04 9.76
CA ASN A 308 -1.99 20.29 10.32
C ASN A 308 -1.14 21.08 9.32
N SER A 309 -0.41 22.10 9.78
CA SER A 309 0.37 22.95 8.88
C SER A 309 1.46 22.21 8.09
N ASN A 310 1.95 21.08 8.60
CA ASN A 310 3.04 20.30 7.98
C ASN A 310 2.53 19.03 7.27
N PHE A 311 1.40 18.48 7.71
CA PHE A 311 0.86 17.22 7.21
C PHE A 311 -0.55 17.42 6.62
N PRO A 312 -0.75 17.19 5.32
CA PRO A 312 -2.00 17.51 4.62
C PRO A 312 -3.09 16.42 4.72
N SER A 313 -2.82 15.30 5.38
CA SER A 313 -3.75 14.20 5.66
C SER A 313 -3.68 13.88 7.15
N ASP A 314 -4.72 13.23 7.67
CA ASP A 314 -4.69 12.62 9.01
C ASP A 314 -3.88 11.31 9.07
N HIS A 315 -3.47 10.79 7.90
CA HIS A 315 -2.49 9.72 7.77
C HIS A 315 -1.08 10.24 7.44
N VAL A 316 -0.07 9.43 7.72
CA VAL A 316 1.29 9.59 7.22
C VAL A 316 1.55 8.61 6.08
N PRO A 317 2.27 9.01 5.02
CA PRO A 317 2.63 8.10 3.94
C PRO A 317 3.59 7.03 4.45
N ILE A 318 3.40 5.80 3.99
CA ILE A 318 4.35 4.70 4.18
C ILE A 318 4.99 4.37 2.84
N LEU A 319 6.30 4.15 2.84
CA LEU A 319 7.10 3.89 1.65
C LEU A 319 8.10 2.76 1.92
N ALA A 320 8.19 1.81 1.00
CA ALA A 320 9.13 0.71 1.05
C ALA A 320 9.89 0.57 -0.28
N TYR A 321 11.17 0.22 -0.19
CA TYR A 321 12.03 -0.12 -1.31
C TYR A 321 12.27 -1.62 -1.28
N PHE A 322 12.02 -2.29 -2.40
CA PHE A 322 12.15 -3.72 -2.55
C PHE A 322 13.24 -4.05 -3.57
N ASP A 323 14.13 -4.97 -3.20
CA ASP A 323 14.93 -5.74 -4.15
C ASP A 323 14.10 -6.94 -4.66
N PHE A 324 14.12 -7.15 -5.97
CA PHE A 324 13.41 -8.21 -6.66
C PHE A 324 14.32 -9.10 -7.52
N HIS A 325 15.63 -9.12 -7.25
CA HIS A 325 16.59 -10.02 -7.88
C HIS A 325 16.37 -11.52 -7.52
N CYS A 326 15.33 -11.84 -6.73
CA CYS A 326 15.00 -13.20 -6.30
C CYS A 326 14.70 -14.15 -7.47
#